data_AF-A0A238XQ52-F1
#
_entry.id   AF-A0A238XQ52-F1
#
_cell.length_a   1.000
_cell.length_b   1.000
_cell.length_c   1.000
_cell.angle_alpha   90.00
_cell.angle_beta   90.00
_cell.angle_gamma   90.00
#
_symmetry.space_group_name_H-M   'P 1'
#
loop_
_entity.id
_entity.type
_entity.pdbx_description
1 polymer ?
#
loop_
_entity_poly.entity_id
_entity_poly.type
_entity_poly.pdbx_seq_one_letter_code
_entity_poly.pdbx_strand_id
1 'polypeptide(L)'
;METVTVRLLILFEAGFWVGYFERECAGECSAARHVFGQEPGIAELGAFVQGTGYGRLLWARAEQGSIGPQPKLSPKRRLREIARTLRDVCAVSKARQSVQAEREARKIERLSARSARREALRDERFVERCERRKRKRRGH
;
A
#
# COMPACT_ATOMS: atom_id res chain seq x y z
N MET A 1 -8.23 29.02 -18.24
CA MET A 1 -8.71 27.63 -18.37
C MET A 1 -8.49 26.97 -17.04
N GLU A 2 -9.56 26.55 -16.38
CA GLU A 2 -9.47 25.80 -15.13
C GLU A 2 -9.01 24.39 -15.44
N THR A 3 -7.97 23.91 -14.74
CA THR A 3 -7.49 22.54 -14.87
C THR A 3 -8.28 21.65 -13.95
N VAL A 4 -9.04 20.72 -14.52
CA VAL A 4 -9.76 19.68 -13.78
C VAL A 4 -8.87 18.45 -13.67
N THR A 5 -8.58 18.01 -12.45
CA THR A 5 -7.86 16.75 -12.22
C THR A 5 -8.86 15.67 -11.88
N VAL A 6 -8.82 14.54 -12.58
CA VAL A 6 -9.69 13.39 -12.34
C VAL A 6 -8.86 12.17 -11.96
N ARG A 7 -9.25 11.47 -10.90
CA ARG A 7 -8.73 10.16 -10.51
C ARG A 7 -9.84 9.13 -10.64
N LEU A 8 -9.49 7.97 -11.20
CA LEU A 8 -10.37 6.82 -11.32
C LEU A 8 -9.74 5.63 -10.61
N LEU A 9 -10.48 5.07 -9.66
CA LEU A 9 -10.15 3.83 -8.97
C LEU A 9 -11.16 2.76 -9.39
N ILE A 10 -10.67 1.62 -9.88
CA ILE A 10 -11.53 0.50 -10.30
C ILE A 10 -11.31 -0.65 -9.35
N LEU A 11 -12.41 -1.12 -8.75
CA LEU A 11 -12.43 -2.17 -7.74
C LEU A 11 -13.44 -3.24 -8.14
N PHE A 12 -13.18 -4.48 -7.72
CA PHE A 12 -14.15 -5.57 -7.83
C PHE A 12 -14.88 -5.73 -6.51
N GLU A 13 -16.18 -5.39 -6.50
CA GLU A 13 -17.03 -5.38 -5.31
C GLU A 13 -18.33 -6.13 -5.58
N ALA A 14 -18.69 -7.06 -4.68
CA ALA A 14 -19.95 -7.80 -4.72
C ALA A 14 -20.30 -8.44 -6.08
N GLY A 15 -19.29 -8.92 -6.82
CA GLY A 15 -19.49 -9.58 -8.12
C GLY A 15 -19.47 -8.66 -9.34
N PHE A 16 -19.27 -7.35 -9.15
CA PHE A 16 -19.23 -6.37 -10.23
C PHE A 16 -17.97 -5.53 -10.19
N TRP A 17 -17.57 -5.03 -11.35
CA TRP A 17 -16.54 -4.00 -11.45
C TRP A 17 -17.15 -2.63 -11.22
N VAL A 18 -16.62 -1.90 -10.24
CA VAL A 18 -17.09 -0.60 -9.78
C VAL A 18 -15.98 0.43 -9.95
N GLY A 19 -16.29 1.53 -10.61
CA GLY A 19 -15.42 2.71 -10.73
C GLY A 19 -15.80 3.80 -9.74
N TYR A 20 -14.83 4.26 -8.98
CA TYR A 20 -14.91 5.44 -8.14
C TYR A 20 -14.15 6.57 -8.83
N PHE A 21 -14.86 7.63 -9.18
CA PHE A 21 -14.33 8.83 -9.81
C PHE A 21 -14.20 9.91 -8.76
N GLU A 22 -13.04 10.54 -8.67
CA GLU A 22 -12.81 11.73 -7.87
C GLU A 22 -12.36 12.84 -8.82
N ARG A 23 -12.97 14.01 -8.73
CA ARG A 23 -12.54 15.19 -9.49
C ARG A 23 -12.25 16.35 -8.55
N GLU A 24 -11.21 17.11 -8.87
CA GLU A 24 -10.87 18.36 -8.20
C GLU A 24 -10.95 19.51 -9.21
N CYS A 25 -11.76 20.50 -8.89
CA CYS A 25 -11.91 21.75 -9.63
C CYS A 25 -11.82 22.91 -8.64
N ALA A 26 -10.88 23.84 -8.84
CA ALA A 26 -10.79 25.09 -8.05
C ALA A 26 -10.81 24.92 -6.51
N GLY A 27 -10.27 23.82 -5.97
CA GLY A 27 -10.24 23.55 -4.52
C GLY A 27 -11.52 22.90 -3.97
N GLU A 28 -12.42 22.48 -4.86
CA GLU A 28 -13.58 21.66 -4.53
C GLU A 28 -13.39 20.24 -5.08
N CYS A 29 -13.69 19.25 -4.25
CA CYS A 29 -13.65 17.84 -4.59
C CYS A 29 -15.07 17.29 -4.74
N SER A 30 -15.32 16.51 -5.79
CA SER A 30 -16.55 15.73 -5.93
C SER A 30 -16.21 14.29 -6.26
N ALA A 31 -17.01 13.36 -5.74
CA ALA A 31 -16.88 11.94 -6.04
C ALA A 31 -18.13 11.39 -6.74
N ALA A 32 -17.96 10.39 -7.61
CA ALA A 32 -19.05 9.66 -8.23
C ALA A 32 -18.73 8.16 -8.27
N ARG A 33 -19.78 7.34 -8.19
CA ARG A 33 -19.69 5.88 -8.28
C ARG A 33 -20.39 5.40 -9.54
N HIS A 34 -19.76 4.50 -10.28
CA HIS A 34 -20.32 3.85 -11.46
C HIS A 34 -20.07 2.34 -11.42
N VAL A 35 -21.04 1.55 -11.87
CA VAL A 35 -20.92 0.09 -11.94
C VAL A 35 -20.80 -0.30 -13.42
N PHE A 36 -19.63 -0.82 -13.81
CA PHE A 36 -19.37 -1.31 -15.17
C PHE A 36 -19.94 -2.73 -15.40
N GLY A 37 -20.10 -3.49 -14.32
CA GLY A 37 -20.59 -4.86 -14.37
C GLY A 37 -19.47 -5.85 -14.71
N GLN A 38 -19.03 -5.89 -15.96
CA GLN A 38 -17.88 -6.70 -16.42
C GLN A 38 -16.56 -5.93 -16.25
N GLU A 39 -15.42 -6.63 -16.38
CA GLU A 39 -14.11 -6.00 -16.28
C GLU A 39 -13.93 -5.01 -17.42
N PRO A 40 -13.85 -3.69 -17.14
CA PRO A 40 -13.78 -2.72 -18.21
C PRO A 40 -12.39 -2.72 -18.83
N GLY A 41 -12.33 -2.80 -20.16
CA GLY A 41 -11.06 -2.73 -20.89
C GLY A 41 -10.44 -1.32 -20.84
N ILE A 42 -9.12 -1.20 -21.00
CA ILE A 42 -8.44 0.11 -21.02
C ILE A 42 -9.02 1.06 -22.07
N ALA A 43 -9.32 0.53 -23.27
CA ALA A 43 -9.93 1.31 -24.35
C ALA A 43 -11.37 1.75 -24.02
N GLU A 44 -12.14 0.88 -23.37
CA GLU A 44 -13.50 1.16 -22.93
C GLU A 44 -13.52 2.26 -21.86
N LEU A 45 -12.58 2.21 -20.90
CA LEU A 45 -12.40 3.26 -19.90
C LEU A 45 -12.04 4.60 -20.56
N GLY A 46 -11.13 4.58 -21.54
CA GLY A 46 -10.78 5.78 -22.31
C GLY A 46 -12.00 6.36 -23.02
N ALA A 47 -12.79 5.52 -23.69
CA ALA A 47 -14.01 5.91 -24.37
C ALA A 47 -15.10 6.40 -23.40
N PHE A 48 -15.20 5.80 -22.21
CA PHE A 48 -16.15 6.22 -21.17
C PHE A 48 -15.82 7.62 -20.65
N VAL A 49 -14.53 7.89 -20.39
CA VAL A 49 -14.05 9.18 -19.88
C VAL A 49 -14.15 10.28 -20.94
N GLN A 50 -13.80 9.98 -22.19
CA GLN A 50 -13.85 10.94 -23.30
C GLN A 50 -15.25 11.12 -23.89
N GLY A 51 -16.11 10.10 -23.74
CA GLY A 51 -17.47 10.10 -24.26
C GLY A 51 -18.49 10.72 -23.30
N THR A 52 -19.75 10.36 -23.50
CA THR A 52 -20.86 10.91 -22.68
C THR A 52 -21.00 10.24 -21.30
N GLY A 53 -20.29 9.12 -21.06
CA GLY A 53 -20.37 8.36 -19.81
C GLY A 53 -19.95 9.19 -18.60
N TYR A 54 -18.80 9.86 -18.68
CA TYR A 54 -18.30 10.73 -17.61
C TYR A 54 -19.26 11.89 -17.28
N GLY A 55 -19.83 12.52 -18.31
CA GLY A 55 -20.79 13.62 -18.12
C GLY A 55 -22.11 13.20 -17.46
N ARG A 56 -22.46 11.91 -17.53
CA ARG A 56 -23.68 11.33 -16.95
C ARG A 56 -23.49 10.79 -15.54
N LEU A 57 -22.27 10.86 -14.99
CA LEU A 57 -22.01 10.42 -13.63
C LEU A 57 -22.82 11.25 -12.63
N LEU A 58 -23.42 10.56 -11.67
CA LEU A 58 -24.09 11.19 -10.54
C LEU A 58 -23.03 11.62 -9.52
N TRP A 59 -22.65 12.89 -9.58
CA TRP A 59 -21.67 13.47 -8.67
C TRP A 59 -22.30 13.77 -7.31
N ALA A 60 -21.62 13.37 -6.25
CA ALA A 60 -21.91 13.83 -4.91
C ALA A 60 -21.66 15.34 -4.80
N ARG A 61 -22.24 15.95 -3.75
CA ARG A 61 -22.04 17.36 -3.45
C ARG A 61 -20.55 17.68 -3.38
N ALA A 62 -20.17 18.80 -3.99
CA ALA A 62 -18.81 19.29 -3.92
C ALA A 62 -18.49 19.72 -2.47
N GLU A 63 -17.39 19.21 -1.95
CA GLU A 63 -16.87 19.56 -0.63
C GLU A 63 -15.52 20.27 -0.78
N GLN A 64 -15.23 21.20 0.12
CA GLN A 64 -13.93 21.87 0.15
C GLN A 64 -12.85 20.83 0.42
N GLY A 65 -11.91 20.72 -0.49
CA GLY A 65 -10.88 19.69 -0.42
C GLY A 65 -9.96 19.74 -1.62
N SER A 66 -8.74 19.24 -1.43
CA SER A 66 -7.80 19.04 -2.53
C SER A 66 -7.44 17.56 -2.59
N ILE A 67 -7.53 17.00 -3.78
CA ILE A 67 -7.01 15.68 -4.13
C ILE A 67 -5.46 15.71 -4.05
N GLY A 68 -4.87 16.91 -4.00
CA GLY A 68 -3.47 17.20 -3.73
C GLY A 68 -2.59 16.90 -4.94
N PRO A 69 -1.56 17.73 -5.21
CA PRO A 69 -0.63 17.44 -6.28
C PRO A 69 0.08 16.11 -6.00
N GLN A 70 0.03 15.19 -6.96
CA GLN A 70 0.85 13.98 -6.87
C GLN A 70 2.32 14.40 -6.92
N PRO A 71 3.14 14.10 -5.89
CA PRO A 71 4.55 14.42 -5.94
C PRO A 71 5.19 13.72 -7.15
N LYS A 72 6.21 14.35 -7.76
CA LYS A 72 7.00 13.73 -8.83
C LYS A 72 7.80 12.56 -8.27
N LEU A 73 7.14 11.41 -8.11
CA LEU A 73 7.72 10.17 -7.62
C LEU A 73 8.31 9.38 -8.79
N SER A 74 9.39 8.64 -8.51
CA SER A 74 9.91 7.67 -9.48
C SER A 74 8.83 6.63 -9.82
N PRO A 75 8.77 6.11 -11.06
CA PRO A 75 7.72 5.17 -11.47
C PRO A 75 7.58 3.96 -10.52
N LYS A 76 8.71 3.41 -10.06
CA LYS A 76 8.73 2.32 -9.07
C LYS A 76 8.13 2.72 -7.71
N ARG A 77 8.31 3.97 -7.28
CA ARG A 77 7.73 4.46 -6.02
C ARG A 77 6.23 4.71 -6.17
N ARG A 78 5.81 5.27 -7.31
CA ARG A 78 4.38 5.43 -7.66
C ARG A 78 3.63 4.10 -7.64
N LEU A 79 4.17 3.07 -8.31
CA LEU A 79 3.55 1.74 -8.32
C LEU A 79 3.43 1.13 -6.91
N ARG A 80 4.43 1.36 -6.04
CA ARG A 80 4.39 0.89 -4.65
C ARG A 80 3.34 1.61 -3.81
N GLU A 81 3.12 2.89 -4.05
CA GLU A 81 2.08 3.67 -3.37
C GLU A 81 0.69 3.26 -3.83
N ILE A 82 0.46 3.08 -5.14
CA ILE A 82 -0.79 2.52 -5.67
C ILE A 82 -1.06 1.13 -5.08
N ALA A 83 -0.05 0.26 -5.01
CA ALA A 83 -0.19 -1.06 -4.40
C ALA A 83 -0.42 -1.01 -2.88
N ARG A 84 -0.06 0.09 -2.21
CA ARG A 84 -0.35 0.30 -0.78
C ARG A 84 -1.78 0.78 -0.60
N THR A 85 -2.21 1.81 -1.33
CA THR A 85 -3.59 2.32 -1.27
C THR A 85 -4.60 1.25 -1.63
N LEU A 86 -4.34 0.46 -2.69
CA LEU A 86 -5.19 -0.68 -3.04
C LEU A 86 -5.26 -1.74 -1.93
N ARG A 87 -4.20 -1.96 -1.16
CA ARG A 87 -4.25 -2.90 -0.02
C ARG A 87 -5.11 -2.38 1.12
N ASP A 88 -5.03 -1.07 1.40
CA ASP A 88 -5.79 -0.44 2.47
C ASP A 88 -7.28 -0.36 2.10
N VAL A 89 -7.60 -0.06 0.84
CA VAL A 89 -8.98 -0.02 0.31
C VAL A 89 -9.56 -1.43 0.14
N CYS A 90 -8.78 -2.37 -0.44
CA CYS A 90 -9.21 -3.75 -0.65
C CYS A 90 -8.98 -4.64 0.59
N ALA A 91 -9.21 -4.15 1.81
CA ALA A 91 -9.17 -4.91 3.05
C ALA A 91 -10.32 -5.96 3.16
N VAL A 92 -10.57 -6.70 2.08
CA VAL A 92 -11.82 -7.36 1.66
C VAL A 92 -12.02 -8.76 2.28
N SER A 93 -11.18 -9.22 3.22
CA SER A 93 -11.51 -10.43 3.97
C SER A 93 -10.77 -10.55 5.30
N LYS A 94 -11.53 -10.78 6.38
CA LYS A 94 -11.00 -11.12 7.72
C LYS A 94 -9.97 -12.27 7.66
N ALA A 95 -10.16 -13.22 6.73
CA ALA A 95 -9.21 -14.32 6.51
C ALA A 95 -7.86 -13.85 5.98
N ARG A 96 -7.83 -12.90 5.04
CA ARG A 96 -6.58 -12.32 4.52
C ARG A 96 -5.87 -11.46 5.57
N GLN A 97 -6.62 -10.72 6.38
CA GLN A 97 -6.06 -9.96 7.51
C GLN A 97 -5.42 -10.88 8.55
N SER A 98 -6.09 -11.99 8.90
CA SER A 98 -5.56 -13.00 9.82
C SER A 98 -4.26 -13.64 9.31
N VAL A 99 -4.22 -14.04 8.03
CA VAL A 99 -3.00 -14.61 7.41
C VAL A 99 -1.86 -13.58 7.36
N GLN A 100 -2.16 -12.30 7.11
CA GLN A 100 -1.17 -11.24 7.12
C GLN A 100 -0.62 -10.98 8.52
N ALA A 101 -1.48 -10.92 9.54
CA ALA A 101 -1.09 -10.75 10.94
C ALA A 101 -0.19 -11.91 11.41
N GLU A 102 -0.52 -13.15 11.06
CA GLU A 102 0.30 -14.33 11.39
C GLU A 102 1.69 -14.27 10.74
N ARG A 103 1.78 -13.83 9.48
CA ARG A 103 3.06 -13.62 8.79
C ARG A 103 3.92 -12.55 9.46
N GLU A 104 3.31 -11.47 9.94
CA GLU A 104 4.00 -10.39 10.63
C GLU A 104 4.50 -10.83 12.01
N ALA A 105 3.68 -11.55 12.78
CA ALA A 105 4.07 -12.15 14.05
C ALA A 105 5.29 -13.09 13.88
N ARG A 106 5.21 -14.04 12.93
CA ARG A 106 6.32 -14.96 12.61
C ARG A 106 7.59 -14.23 12.17
N LYS A 107 7.45 -13.11 11.46
CA LYS A 107 8.60 -12.29 11.05
C LYS A 107 9.29 -11.69 12.28
N ILE A 108 8.53 -11.18 13.24
CA ILE A 108 9.06 -10.59 14.48
C ILE A 108 9.77 -11.68 15.30
N GLU A 109 9.13 -12.83 15.51
CA GLU A 109 9.72 -13.98 16.22
C GLU A 109 11.04 -14.45 15.58
N ARG A 110 11.08 -14.53 14.24
CA ARG A 110 12.32 -14.91 13.55
C ARG A 110 13.43 -13.89 13.76
N LEU A 111 13.10 -12.61 13.80
CA LEU A 111 14.08 -11.54 14.02
C LEU A 111 14.59 -11.55 15.47
N SER A 112 13.71 -11.74 16.45
CA SER A 112 14.10 -11.84 17.86
C SER A 112 14.97 -13.07 18.11
N ALA A 113 14.58 -14.25 17.60
CA ALA A 113 15.36 -15.48 17.70
C ALA A 113 16.74 -15.34 17.04
N ARG A 114 16.82 -14.68 15.88
CA ARG A 114 18.09 -14.40 15.21
C ARG A 114 18.98 -13.47 16.03
N SER A 115 18.40 -12.45 16.67
CA SER A 115 19.13 -11.53 17.53
C SER A 115 19.68 -12.25 18.77
N ALA A 116 18.83 -13.02 19.47
CA ALA A 116 19.20 -13.79 20.65
C ALA A 116 20.32 -14.79 20.34
N ARG A 117 20.23 -15.53 19.22
CA ARG A 117 21.30 -16.45 18.79
C ARG A 117 22.62 -15.72 18.53
N ARG A 118 22.57 -14.52 17.96
CA ARG A 118 23.78 -13.72 17.69
C ARG A 118 24.43 -13.22 18.98
N GLU A 119 23.63 -12.89 19.99
CA GLU A 119 24.11 -12.46 21.31
C GLU A 119 24.75 -13.62 22.07
N ALA A 120 24.08 -14.78 22.14
CA ALA A 120 24.65 -15.98 22.76
C ALA A 120 26.02 -16.37 22.17
N LEU A 121 26.15 -16.36 20.83
CA LEU A 121 27.43 -16.62 20.15
C LEU A 121 28.50 -15.57 20.44
N ARG A 122 28.12 -14.31 20.75
CA ARG A 122 29.08 -13.26 21.13
C ARG A 122 29.59 -13.49 22.55
N ASP A 123 28.72 -13.88 23.46
CA ASP A 123 29.06 -14.15 24.86
C ASP A 123 29.97 -15.37 25.00
N GLU A 124 29.66 -16.47 24.30
CA GLU A 124 30.51 -17.66 24.22
C GLU A 124 31.94 -17.29 23.77
N ARG A 125 32.05 -16.54 22.66
CA ARG A 125 33.34 -16.05 22.14
C ARG A 125 34.04 -15.08 23.09
N PHE A 126 33.30 -14.38 23.94
CA PHE A 126 33.89 -13.50 24.95
C PHE A 126 34.49 -14.32 26.10
N VAL A 127 33.75 -15.31 26.60
CA VAL A 127 34.22 -16.23 27.65
C VAL A 127 35.48 -16.96 27.20
N GLU A 128 35.49 -17.53 25.99
CA GLU A 128 36.69 -18.18 25.42
C GLU A 128 37.90 -17.24 25.32
N ARG A 129 37.69 -15.97 24.94
CA ARG A 129 38.77 -14.98 24.88
C ARG A 129 39.31 -14.66 26.27
N CYS A 130 38.44 -14.55 27.27
CA CYS A 130 38.83 -14.33 28.66
C CYS A 130 39.59 -15.52 29.25
N GLU A 131 39.09 -16.75 29.05
CA GLU A 131 39.77 -18.02 29.35
C GLU A 131 41.18 -18.06 28.75
N ARG A 132 41.29 -17.79 27.44
CA ARG A 132 42.57 -17.78 26.72
C ARG A 132 43.54 -16.72 27.27
N ARG A 133 43.05 -15.53 27.62
CA ARG A 133 43.87 -14.48 28.27
C ARG A 133 44.35 -14.91 29.66
N LYS A 134 43.48 -15.54 30.46
CA LYS A 134 43.85 -16.08 31.79
C LYS A 134 44.92 -17.16 31.68
N ARG A 135 44.79 -18.10 30.73
CA ARG A 135 45.81 -19.15 30.48
C ARG A 135 47.15 -18.56 30.06
N LYS A 136 47.17 -17.57 29.16
CA LYS A 136 48.40 -16.85 28.78
C LYS A 136 49.10 -16.15 29.95
N ARG A 137 48.34 -15.63 30.93
CA ARG A 137 48.89 -14.97 32.12
C ARG A 137 49.44 -15.93 33.18
N ARG A 138 49.00 -17.19 33.18
CA ARG A 138 49.39 -18.18 34.21
C ARG A 138 50.73 -18.87 33.96
N GLY A 139 51.44 -18.52 32.89
CA GLY A 139 52.82 -18.95 32.65
C GLY A 139 52.95 -20.42 32.30
N HIS A 140 53.13 -20.69 31.01
CA HIS A 140 54.08 -21.67 30.51
C HIS A 140 55.00 -20.93 29.55
#